data_AF-F0G8E2-F1
#
_entry.id   AF-F0G8E2-F1
#
_cell.length_a   1.000
_cell.length_b   1.000
_cell.length_c   1.000
_cell.angle_alpha   90.00
_cell.angle_beta   90.00
_cell.angle_gamma   90.00
#
_symmetry.space_group_name_H-M   'P 1'
#
loop_
_entity.id
_entity.type
_entity.pdbx_description
1 polymer ?
#
loop_
_entity_poly.entity_id
_entity_poly.type
_entity_poly.pdbx_seq_one_letter_code
_entity_poly.pdbx_strand_id
1 'polypeptide(L)'
;MAGLYFEEFKPGMVIEHAIRRTVTETDNVLFSAMTYNCAPLHIDAEYSKNTMYGQRLVNSMFLLALVAGITVYETTLGTTL
;
A
#
# COMPACT_ATOMS: atom_id res chain seq x y z
N MET A 1 17.28 -3.88 -8.25
CA MET A 1 17.72 -5.21 -7.80
C MET A 1 16.75 -6.21 -8.40
N ALA A 2 17.23 -7.37 -8.87
CA ALA A 2 16.34 -8.46 -9.23
C ALA A 2 15.78 -9.08 -7.93
N GLY A 3 14.63 -9.75 -8.02
CA GLY A 3 14.09 -10.54 -6.91
C GLY A 3 15.03 -11.69 -6.52
N LEU A 4 14.66 -12.42 -5.47
CA LEU A 4 15.42 -13.57 -4.95
C LEU A 4 14.72 -14.88 -5.31
N TYR A 5 15.51 -15.92 -5.61
CA TYR A 5 15.03 -17.30 -5.61
C TYR A 5 14.86 -17.81 -4.18
N PHE A 6 14.09 -18.88 -4.02
CA PHE A 6 13.75 -19.43 -2.71
C PHE A 6 14.99 -19.75 -1.86
N GLU A 7 16.04 -20.28 -2.49
CA GLU A 7 17.29 -20.73 -1.86
C GLU A 7 18.16 -19.57 -1.36
N GLU A 8 17.93 -18.35 -1.83
CA GLU A 8 18.69 -17.17 -1.43
C GLU A 8 18.15 -16.55 -0.14
N PHE A 9 16.91 -16.87 0.24
CA PHE A 9 16.33 -16.43 1.51
C PHE A 9 16.94 -17.16 2.70
N LYS A 10 17.04 -16.43 3.83
CA LYS A 10 17.52 -16.96 5.11
C LYS A 10 16.57 -16.58 6.24
N PRO A 11 16.28 -17.47 7.20
CA PRO A 11 15.49 -17.09 8.38
C PRO A 11 16.09 -15.88 9.09
N GLY A 12 15.23 -14.91 9.43
CA GLY A 12 15.64 -13.65 10.05
C GLY A 12 16.21 -12.61 9.08
N MET A 13 16.22 -12.86 7.77
CA MET A 13 16.59 -11.86 6.77
C MET A 13 15.67 -10.64 6.88
N VAL A 14 16.27 -9.46 6.94
CA VAL A 14 15.59 -8.16 6.89
C VAL A 14 15.91 -7.52 5.54
N ILE A 15 14.87 -7.15 4.80
CA ILE A 15 15.00 -6.47 3.51
C ILE A 15 14.63 -5.01 3.70
N GLU A 16 15.59 -4.12 3.48
CA GLU A 16 15.33 -2.68 3.44
C GLU A 16 14.93 -2.28 2.01
N HIS A 17 13.62 -2.10 1.79
CA HIS A 17 13.09 -1.72 0.49
C HIS A 17 13.56 -0.31 0.09
N ALA A 18 14.15 -0.18 -1.10
CA ALA A 18 14.69 1.10 -1.57
C ALA A 18 13.59 2.08 -2.02
N ILE A 19 12.43 1.54 -2.42
CA ILE A 19 11.33 2.32 -2.95
C ILE A 19 10.63 3.09 -1.83
N ARG A 20 10.47 4.40 -2.06
CA ARG A 20 9.67 5.29 -1.22
C ARG A 20 8.61 5.92 -2.10
N ARG A 21 7.37 5.94 -1.60
CA ARG A 21 6.23 6.48 -2.34
C ARG A 21 5.39 7.37 -1.44
N THR A 22 5.16 8.60 -1.87
CA THR A 22 4.17 9.48 -1.25
C THR A 22 2.77 9.02 -1.63
N VAL A 23 1.92 8.83 -0.63
CA VAL A 23 0.49 8.56 -0.84
C VAL A 23 -0.25 9.88 -0.95
N THR A 24 -1.07 9.99 -1.98
CA THR A 24 -1.87 11.18 -2.27
C THR A 24 -3.36 10.91 -2.12
N GLU A 25 -4.17 11.97 -2.12
CA GLU A 25 -5.62 11.84 -2.12
C GLU A 25 -6.15 11.04 -3.32
N THR A 26 -5.54 11.23 -4.50
CA THR A 26 -5.93 10.52 -5.73
C THR A 26 -5.83 9.01 -5.55
N ASP A 27 -4.78 8.52 -4.89
CA ASP A 27 -4.60 7.08 -4.65
C ASP A 27 -5.75 6.50 -3.83
N ASN A 28 -6.13 7.21 -2.77
CA ASN A 28 -7.18 6.79 -1.85
C ASN A 28 -8.56 6.79 -2.51
N VAL A 29 -8.88 7.87 -3.25
CA VAL A 29 -10.16 8.00 -3.95
C VAL A 29 -10.26 6.97 -5.08
N LEU A 30 -9.21 6.82 -5.90
CA LEU A 30 -9.18 5.85 -7.00
C LEU A 30 -9.35 4.43 -6.47
N PHE A 31 -8.56 4.03 -5.47
CA PHE A 31 -8.63 2.67 -4.93
C PHE A 31 -9.98 2.39 -4.27
N SER A 32 -10.50 3.33 -3.48
CA SER A 32 -11.81 3.18 -2.83
C SER A 32 -12.93 3.07 -3.86
N ALA A 33 -12.85 3.82 -4.97
CA ALA A 33 -13.80 3.71 -6.08
C ALA A 33 -13.70 2.35 -6.80
N MET A 34 -12.49 1.91 -7.16
CA MET A 34 -12.27 0.63 -7.87
C MET A 34 -12.72 -0.58 -7.04
N THR A 35 -12.58 -0.51 -5.72
CA THR A 35 -12.95 -1.60 -4.79
C THR A 35 -14.37 -1.45 -4.22
N TYR A 36 -15.09 -0.39 -4.61
CA TYR A 36 -16.40 -0.04 -4.08
C TYR A 36 -16.44 0.06 -2.53
N ASN A 37 -15.36 0.57 -1.92
CA ASN A 37 -15.36 0.88 -0.50
C ASN A 37 -16.07 2.23 -0.29
N CYS A 38 -17.32 2.17 0.16
CA CYS A 38 -18.19 3.33 0.38
C CYS A 38 -18.07 3.96 1.78
N ALA A 39 -17.07 3.58 2.60
CA ALA A 39 -16.93 4.14 3.93
C ALA A 39 -16.58 5.65 3.87
N PRO A 40 -17.39 6.53 4.48
CA PRO A 40 -17.25 7.98 4.32
C PRO A 40 -15.91 8.51 4.86
N LEU A 41 -15.31 7.81 5.83
CA LEU A 41 -13.99 8.15 6.38
C LEU A 41 -12.86 8.17 5.34
N HIS A 42 -13.04 7.50 4.18
CA HIS A 42 -12.07 7.50 3.08
C HIS A 42 -12.38 8.53 1.99
N ILE A 43 -13.65 8.83 1.74
CA ILE A 43 -14.07 9.52 0.52
C ILE A 43 -14.80 10.84 0.77
N ASP A 44 -15.27 11.08 1.99
CA ASP A 44 -16.07 12.25 2.34
C ASP A 44 -15.27 13.21 3.24
N ALA A 45 -14.90 14.35 2.67
CA ALA A 45 -14.15 15.39 3.37
C ALA A 45 -15.02 16.09 4.43
N GLU A 46 -16.32 16.26 4.19
CA GLU A 46 -17.24 16.94 5.11
C GLU A 46 -17.48 16.08 6.36
N TYR A 47 -17.74 14.79 6.15
CA TYR A 47 -17.79 13.81 7.24
C TYR A 47 -16.51 13.84 8.06
N SER A 48 -15.35 13.84 7.39
CA SER A 48 -14.05 13.69 8.03
C SER A 48 -13.63 14.89 8.88
N LYS A 49 -14.13 16.11 8.61
CA LYS A 49 -13.84 17.32 9.41
C LYS A 49 -14.19 17.16 10.88
N ASN A 50 -15.22 16.36 11.18
CA ASN A 50 -15.71 16.15 12.54
C ASN A 50 -15.04 14.96 13.25
N THR A 51 -14.09 14.29 12.59
CA THR A 51 -13.32 13.19 13.18
C THR A 51 -12.08 13.72 13.90
N MET A 52 -11.47 12.90 14.76
CA MET A 52 -10.22 13.24 15.46
C MET A 52 -9.04 13.61 14.56
N TYR A 53 -9.09 13.24 13.26
CA TYR A 53 -8.02 13.53 12.29
C TYR A 53 -8.32 14.78 11.45
N GLY A 54 -9.57 15.26 11.43
CA GLY A 54 -10.01 16.43 10.65
C GLY A 54 -9.88 16.28 9.13
N GLN A 55 -9.55 15.08 8.63
CA GLN A 55 -9.32 14.79 7.21
C GLN A 55 -9.60 13.32 6.91
N ARG A 56 -9.81 13.01 5.62
CA ARG A 56 -10.02 11.63 5.17
C ARG A 56 -8.81 10.76 5.49
N LEU A 57 -9.08 9.55 5.96
CA LEU A 57 -8.04 8.55 6.15
C LEU A 57 -7.85 7.73 4.87
N VAL A 58 -6.61 7.33 4.63
CA VAL A 58 -6.30 6.42 3.53
C VAL A 58 -6.93 5.05 3.80
N ASN A 59 -7.53 4.46 2.77
CA ASN A 59 -8.07 3.11 2.78
C ASN A 59 -7.01 2.08 3.21
N SER A 60 -7.28 1.31 4.25
CA SER A 60 -6.33 0.34 4.81
C SER A 60 -5.97 -0.76 3.80
N MET A 61 -6.92 -1.14 2.94
CA MET A 61 -6.69 -2.12 1.88
C MET A 61 -5.77 -1.56 0.79
N PHE A 62 -5.83 -0.25 0.52
CA PHE A 62 -4.85 0.39 -0.37
C PHE A 62 -3.43 0.30 0.23
N LEU A 63 -3.28 0.62 1.52
CA LEU A 63 -1.97 0.54 2.18
C LEU A 63 -1.41 -0.88 2.18
N LEU A 64 -2.25 -1.88 2.45
CA LEU A 64 -1.86 -3.28 2.40
C LEU A 64 -1.38 -3.68 1.00
N ALA A 65 -2.16 -3.35 -0.04
CA ALA A 65 -1.81 -3.63 -1.42
C ALA A 65 -0.54 -2.90 -1.85
N LEU A 66 -0.36 -1.65 -1.42
CA LEU A 66 0.83 -0.85 -1.71
C LEU A 66 2.09 -1.47 -1.09
N VAL A 67 2.05 -1.82 0.20
CA VAL A 67 3.19 -2.42 0.90
C VAL A 67 3.55 -3.77 0.26
N ALA A 68 2.56 -4.61 -0.03
CA ALA A 68 2.80 -5.88 -0.72
C ALA A 68 3.41 -5.66 -2.12
N GLY A 69 2.96 -4.65 -2.87
CA GLY A 69 3.52 -4.31 -4.17
C GLY A 69 4.97 -3.81 -4.09
N ILE A 70 5.32 -3.04 -3.04
CA ILE A 70 6.70 -2.59 -2.81
C ILE A 70 7.63 -3.78 -2.60
N THR A 71 7.21 -4.82 -1.88
CA THR A 71 8.10 -5.94 -1.57
C THR A 71 8.51 -6.74 -2.80
N VAL A 72 7.69 -6.75 -3.86
CA VAL A 72 7.91 -7.53 -5.09
C VAL A 72 9.29 -7.29 -5.68
N TYR A 73 9.78 -6.05 -5.67
CA TYR A 73 11.05 -5.67 -6.30
C TYR A 73 12.24 -6.48 -5.78
N GLU A 74 12.32 -6.68 -4.47
CA GLU A 74 13.39 -7.45 -3.84
C GLU A 74 13.02 -8.92 -3.60
N THR A 75 11.73 -9.26 -3.49
CA THR A 75 11.33 -10.63 -3.14
C THR A 75 11.16 -11.52 -4.37
N THR A 76 10.42 -11.09 -5.39
CA THR A 76 9.89 -12.02 -6.41
C THR A 76 10.03 -11.53 -7.85
N LEU A 77 10.44 -10.27 -8.07
CA LEU A 77 10.52 -9.68 -9.40
C LEU A 77 11.54 -10.44 -10.28
N GLY A 78 11.03 -11.22 -11.23
CA GLY A 78 11.85 -12.01 -12.15
C GLY A 78 12.33 -13.35 -11.59
N THR A 79 11.86 -13.77 -10.42
CA THR A 79 12.19 -15.06 -9.79
C THR A 79 10.98 -15.96 -9.53
N THR A 80 9.79 -15.48 -9.90
CA THR A 80 8.53 -16.24 -9.99
C THR A 80 8.08 -16.30 -11.46
N LEU A 81 7.17 -17.23 -11.80
CA LEU A 81 6.64 -17.48 -13.16
C LEU A 81 6.40 -16.22 -14.01
#